data_AF-A0A841ZL73-F1
#
_entry.id   AF-A0A841ZL73-F1
#
_cell.length_a   1.000
_cell.length_b   1.000
_cell.length_c   1.000
_cell.angle_alpha   90.00
_cell.angle_beta   90.00
_cell.angle_gamma   90.00
#
_symmetry.space_group_name_H-M   'P 1'
#
loop_
_entity.id
_entity.type
_entity.pdbx_description
1 polymer ?
#
loop_
_entity_poly.entity_id
_entity_poly.type
_entity_poly.pdbx_seq_one_letter_code
_entity_poly.pdbx_strand_id
1 'polypeptide(L)'
;MEIVYTFCASWSLAGRKEGTKHLIGITHKPPIIIDPISFTYAFPTTSPQNPHCVWIFPQHIKDYHAADNNQTFIRFANLETIVLDISISSFNNQIARTSMLHMKFSQKMRKIENQIPQNSMFFPPSNYVAESFFGYRSALPNNTQPTDHSEK
;
A
#
# COMPACT_ATOMS: atom_id res chain seq x y z
N MET A 1 -5.90 -23.65 0.65
CA MET A 1 -6.98 -22.67 0.96
C MET A 1 -6.43 -21.38 1.60
N GLU A 2 -5.42 -21.44 2.47
CA GLU A 2 -4.81 -20.23 3.07
C GLU A 2 -4.26 -19.22 2.06
N ILE A 3 -3.52 -19.67 1.05
CA ILE A 3 -2.84 -18.78 0.08
C ILE A 3 -3.84 -17.89 -0.69
N VAL A 4 -4.99 -18.47 -1.07
CA VAL A 4 -6.06 -17.76 -1.79
C VAL A 4 -6.73 -16.73 -0.87
N TYR A 5 -6.90 -17.07 0.41
CA TYR A 5 -7.49 -16.17 1.41
C TYR A 5 -6.58 -14.97 1.70
N THR A 6 -5.26 -15.19 1.81
CA THR A 6 -4.27 -14.12 2.05
C THR A 6 -4.20 -13.14 0.87
N PHE A 7 -4.25 -13.63 -0.36
CA PHE A 7 -4.26 -12.78 -1.56
C PHE A 7 -5.59 -12.03 -1.74
N CYS A 8 -6.72 -12.69 -1.48
CA CYS A 8 -8.03 -12.04 -1.52
C CYS A 8 -8.15 -10.96 -0.44
N ALA A 9 -7.64 -11.24 0.76
CA ALA A 9 -7.59 -10.26 1.83
C ALA A 9 -6.78 -9.02 1.41
N SER A 10 -5.58 -9.18 0.83
CA SER A 10 -4.74 -8.06 0.40
C SER A 10 -5.37 -7.21 -0.72
N TRP A 11 -6.14 -7.82 -1.63
CA TRP A 11 -6.88 -7.11 -2.67
C TRP A 11 -8.15 -6.44 -2.15
N SER A 12 -8.74 -6.98 -1.08
CA SER A 12 -9.93 -6.41 -0.46
C SER A 12 -9.63 -5.12 0.30
N LEU A 13 -10.63 -4.24 0.39
CA LEU A 13 -10.56 -3.06 1.25
C LEU A 13 -10.26 -3.43 2.71
N ALA A 14 -10.74 -4.59 3.18
CA ALA A 14 -10.50 -5.06 4.54
C ALA A 14 -9.03 -5.37 4.81
N GLY A 15 -8.35 -6.12 3.93
CA GLY A 15 -6.93 -6.41 4.15
C GLY A 15 -6.03 -5.21 3.87
N ARG A 16 -6.41 -4.28 2.99
CA ARG A 16 -5.72 -2.98 2.88
C ARG A 16 -5.78 -2.19 4.20
N LYS A 17 -6.94 -2.17 4.86
CA LYS A 17 -7.10 -1.55 6.19
C LYS A 17 -6.27 -2.27 7.25
N GLU A 18 -6.26 -3.60 7.25
CA GLU A 18 -5.45 -4.37 8.20
C GLU A 18 -3.94 -4.14 7.97
N GLY A 19 -3.52 -4.01 6.70
CA GLY A 19 -2.15 -3.63 6.36
C GLY A 19 -1.75 -2.28 6.95
N THR A 20 -2.62 -1.27 6.83
CA THR A 20 -2.39 0.05 7.45
C THR A 20 -2.31 -0.06 8.98
N LYS A 21 -3.22 -0.80 9.60
CA LYS A 21 -3.20 -1.04 11.05
C LYS A 21 -1.90 -1.72 11.49
N HIS A 22 -1.41 -2.71 10.74
CA HIS A 22 -0.14 -3.37 11.03
C HIS A 22 1.07 -2.44 10.83
N LEU A 23 1.05 -1.55 9.85
CA LEU A 23 2.17 -0.65 9.54
C LEU A 23 2.26 0.57 10.47
N ILE A 24 1.12 1.19 10.79
CA ILE A 24 1.07 2.49 11.49
C ILE A 24 0.12 2.52 12.70
N GLY A 25 -0.55 1.41 13.03
CA GLY A 25 -1.42 1.31 14.21
C GLY A 25 -2.77 2.02 14.09
N ILE A 26 -3.13 2.54 12.91
CA ILE A 26 -4.37 3.31 12.73
C ILE A 26 -5.53 2.38 12.37
N THR A 27 -6.60 2.45 13.15
CA THR A 27 -7.82 1.63 12.99
C THR A 27 -9.03 2.42 12.53
N HIS A 28 -9.17 3.69 12.97
CA HIS A 28 -10.31 4.53 12.66
C HIS A 28 -10.01 5.46 11.48
N LYS A 29 -10.82 5.36 10.42
CA LYS A 29 -10.63 6.07 9.14
C LYS A 29 -9.22 5.90 8.55
N PRO A 30 -8.70 4.65 8.47
CA PRO A 30 -7.32 4.43 8.06
C PRO A 30 -7.14 4.80 6.58
N PRO A 31 -6.03 5.46 6.21
CA PRO A 31 -5.62 5.55 4.81
C PRO A 31 -5.29 4.15 4.27
N ILE A 32 -5.32 3.98 2.96
CA ILE A 32 -4.99 2.73 2.29
C ILE A 32 -3.98 2.96 1.16
N ILE A 33 -3.19 1.92 0.89
CA ILE A 33 -2.35 1.85 -0.29
C ILE A 33 -3.19 1.21 -1.40
N ILE A 34 -3.39 1.93 -2.50
CA ILE A 34 -4.11 1.42 -3.68
C ILE A 34 -3.13 0.70 -4.59
N ASP A 35 -2.03 1.39 -4.92
CA ASP A 35 -0.94 0.82 -5.69
C ASP A 35 0.40 1.31 -5.10
N PRO A 36 1.21 0.41 -4.52
CA PRO A 36 2.50 0.77 -3.97
C PRO A 36 3.54 1.12 -5.03
N ILE A 37 3.37 0.70 -6.29
CA ILE A 37 4.34 0.95 -7.37
C ILE A 37 4.21 2.38 -7.86
N SER A 38 2.98 2.84 -8.12
CA SER A 38 2.71 4.24 -8.51
C SER A 38 2.63 5.19 -7.32
N PHE A 39 2.89 4.73 -6.09
CA PHE A 39 2.69 5.51 -4.85
C PHE A 39 1.28 6.09 -4.74
N THR A 40 0.28 5.34 -5.18
CA THR A 40 -1.13 5.74 -5.13
C THR A 40 -1.70 5.38 -3.77
N TYR A 41 -1.98 6.41 -2.97
CA TYR A 41 -2.64 6.30 -1.67
C TYR A 41 -4.05 6.89 -1.75
N ALA A 42 -4.91 6.48 -0.82
CA ALA A 42 -6.21 7.11 -0.63
C ALA A 42 -6.54 7.19 0.86
N PHE A 43 -7.23 8.25 1.27
CA PHE A 43 -7.79 8.36 2.61
C PHE A 43 -9.27 8.68 2.58
N PRO A 44 -10.04 8.17 3.56
CA PRO A 44 -11.47 8.47 3.64
C PRO A 44 -11.70 9.83 4.31
N THR A 45 -12.71 10.58 3.84
CA THR A 45 -13.14 11.85 4.46
C THR A 45 -13.95 11.61 5.73
N THR A 46 -14.84 10.61 5.70
CA THR A 46 -15.67 10.19 6.83
C THR A 46 -15.39 8.73 7.19
N SER A 47 -16.31 8.07 7.88
CA SER A 47 -16.16 6.65 8.19
C SER A 47 -16.32 5.84 6.90
N PRO A 48 -15.44 4.88 6.57
CA PRO A 48 -15.63 4.00 5.39
C PRO A 48 -16.95 3.22 5.37
N GLN A 49 -17.66 3.14 6.49
CA GLN A 49 -18.99 2.53 6.60
C GLN A 49 -20.13 3.51 6.25
N ASN A 50 -19.84 4.81 6.14
CA ASN A 50 -20.82 5.83 5.77
C ASN A 50 -20.99 5.83 4.23
N PRO A 51 -22.21 5.79 3.68
CA PRO A 51 -22.45 5.85 2.24
C PRO A 51 -21.96 7.14 1.58
N HIS A 52 -21.86 8.24 2.32
CA HIS A 52 -21.32 9.52 1.85
C HIS A 52 -19.80 9.65 2.03
N CYS A 53 -19.10 8.54 2.30
CA CYS A 53 -17.65 8.54 2.43
C CYS A 53 -16.99 8.73 1.06
N VAL A 54 -16.20 9.80 0.94
CA VAL A 54 -15.40 10.08 -0.24
C VAL A 54 -13.96 9.66 0.05
N TRP A 55 -13.31 9.04 -0.93
CA TRP A 55 -11.89 8.71 -0.88
C TRP A 55 -11.11 9.74 -1.66
N ILE A 56 -10.11 10.34 -1.02
CA ILE A 56 -9.28 11.39 -1.59
C ILE A 56 -7.88 10.85 -1.85
N PHE A 57 -7.35 11.18 -3.02
CA PHE A 57 -6.02 10.79 -3.48
C PHE A 57 -5.06 11.99 -3.28
N PRO A 58 -4.25 12.01 -2.20
CA PRO A 58 -3.42 13.17 -1.86
C PRO A 58 -2.43 13.55 -2.96
N GLN A 59 -1.95 12.57 -3.73
CA GLN A 59 -1.01 12.77 -4.85
C GLN A 59 -1.57 13.63 -5.99
N HIS A 60 -2.89 13.80 -6.09
CA HIS A 60 -3.52 14.61 -7.13
C HIS A 60 -3.98 15.98 -6.63
N ILE A 61 -3.78 16.28 -5.34
CA ILE A 61 -4.12 17.57 -4.76
C ILE A 61 -3.06 18.59 -5.13
N LYS A 62 -3.49 19.72 -5.69
CA LYS A 62 -2.64 20.86 -5.98
C LYS A 62 -2.54 21.80 -4.77
N ASP A 63 -3.70 22.12 -4.18
CA ASP A 63 -3.81 22.94 -2.97
C ASP A 63 -5.17 22.74 -2.32
N TYR A 64 -5.26 23.13 -1.05
CA TYR A 64 -6.48 23.06 -0.26
C TYR A 64 -6.46 24.11 0.86
N HIS A 65 -7.63 24.58 1.28
CA HIS A 65 -7.77 25.56 2.34
C HIS A 65 -9.13 25.43 3.05
N ALA A 66 -9.24 26.07 4.22
CA ALA A 66 -10.51 26.14 4.93
C ALA A 66 -11.52 26.98 4.13
N ALA A 67 -12.74 26.48 4.00
CA ALA A 67 -13.88 27.20 3.45
C ALA A 67 -14.85 27.60 4.58
N ASP A 68 -15.93 28.28 4.21
CA ASP A 68 -16.99 28.65 5.16
C ASP A 68 -17.63 27.40 5.78
N ASN A 69 -18.35 27.58 6.89
CA ASN A 69 -19.15 26.53 7.54
C ASN A 69 -18.37 25.26 7.91
N ASN A 70 -17.10 25.39 8.30
CA ASN A 70 -16.24 24.27 8.70
C ASN A 70 -16.02 23.23 7.57
N GLN A 71 -16.02 23.71 6.33
CA GLN A 71 -15.75 22.92 5.13
C GLN A 71 -14.28 23.07 4.70
N THR A 72 -13.85 22.18 3.81
CA THR A 72 -12.53 22.24 3.19
C THR A 72 -12.68 22.32 1.68
N PHE A 73 -12.10 23.35 1.07
CA PHE A 73 -11.99 23.47 -0.39
C PHE A 73 -10.71 22.79 -0.86
N ILE A 74 -10.80 22.01 -1.94
CA ILE A 74 -9.68 21.30 -2.55
C ILE A 74 -9.65 21.61 -4.03
N ARG A 75 -8.46 21.91 -4.54
CA ARG A 75 -8.17 22.01 -5.96
C ARG A 75 -7.22 20.88 -6.38
N PHE A 76 -7.62 20.14 -7.40
CA PHE A 76 -6.82 19.06 -7.97
C PHE A 76 -5.93 19.56 -9.11
N ALA A 77 -4.93 18.75 -9.48
CA ALA A 77 -3.99 19.06 -10.55
C ALA A 77 -4.66 19.22 -11.93
N ASN A 78 -5.80 18.56 -12.16
CA ASN A 78 -6.61 18.67 -13.36
C ASN A 78 -7.52 19.92 -13.40
N LEU A 79 -7.33 20.86 -12.47
CA LEU A 79 -8.13 22.09 -12.28
C LEU A 79 -9.56 21.85 -11.76
N GLU A 80 -9.96 20.61 -11.51
CA GLU A 80 -11.22 20.33 -10.84
C GLU A 80 -11.14 20.74 -9.37
N THR A 81 -12.30 21.11 -8.83
CA THR A 81 -12.42 21.61 -7.46
C THR A 81 -13.58 20.94 -6.75
N ILE A 82 -13.42 20.66 -5.46
CA ILE A 82 -14.46 20.09 -4.61
C ILE A 82 -14.47 20.79 -3.25
N VAL A 83 -15.66 20.94 -2.68
CA VAL A 83 -15.85 21.37 -1.29
C VAL A 83 -16.34 20.16 -0.49
N LEU A 84 -15.66 19.87 0.61
CA LEU A 84 -15.99 18.75 1.50
C LEU A 84 -16.50 19.26 2.84
N ASP A 85 -17.53 18.58 3.37
CA ASP A 85 -18.11 18.80 4.71
C ASP A 85 -17.21 18.25 5.83
N ILE A 86 -15.96 18.68 5.86
CA ILE A 86 -14.98 18.34 6.89
C ILE A 86 -14.15 19.57 7.23
N SER A 87 -13.83 19.71 8.51
CA SER A 87 -12.91 20.74 8.98
C SER A 87 -11.53 20.57 8.35
N ILE A 88 -10.84 21.70 8.12
CA ILE A 88 -9.44 21.71 7.66
C ILE A 88 -8.51 20.92 8.59
N SER A 89 -8.79 20.92 9.90
CA SER A 89 -8.03 20.14 10.89
C SER A 89 -8.20 18.63 10.70
N SER A 90 -9.44 18.18 10.50
CA SER A 90 -9.73 16.76 10.19
C SER A 90 -9.09 16.33 8.88
N PHE A 91 -9.13 17.20 7.86
CA PHE A 91 -8.48 16.95 6.58
C PHE A 91 -6.95 16.83 6.72
N ASN A 92 -6.32 17.78 7.40
CA ASN A 92 -4.88 17.75 7.69
C ASN A 92 -4.46 16.49 8.44
N ASN A 93 -5.27 16.02 9.40
CA ASN A 93 -5.01 14.76 10.09
C ASN A 93 -5.01 13.58 9.11
N GLN A 94 -5.94 13.53 8.16
CA GLN A 94 -5.97 12.45 7.16
C GLN A 94 -4.78 12.52 6.19
N ILE A 95 -4.36 13.72 5.78
CA ILE A 95 -3.13 13.93 5.01
C ILE A 95 -1.91 13.42 5.79
N ALA A 96 -1.74 13.87 7.04
CA ALA A 96 -0.60 13.50 7.89
C ALA A 96 -0.52 11.98 8.13
N ARG A 97 -1.66 11.33 8.38
CA ARG A 97 -1.75 9.87 8.53
C ARG A 97 -1.35 9.14 7.24
N THR A 98 -1.72 9.69 6.09
CA THR A 98 -1.34 9.13 4.79
C THR A 98 0.16 9.29 4.53
N SER A 99 0.73 10.44 4.85
CA SER A 99 2.18 10.66 4.79
C SER A 99 2.95 9.71 5.72
N MET A 100 2.42 9.47 6.93
CA MET A 100 2.99 8.49 7.85
C MET A 100 2.96 7.06 7.29
N LEU A 101 1.84 6.67 6.68
CA LEU A 101 1.71 5.37 6.00
C LEU A 101 2.75 5.22 4.90
N HIS A 102 2.87 6.22 4.01
CA HIS A 102 3.84 6.23 2.93
C HIS A 102 5.28 6.09 3.47
N MET A 103 5.66 6.89 4.47
CA MET A 103 6.99 6.85 5.08
C MET A 103 7.30 5.47 5.67
N LYS A 104 6.39 4.89 6.46
CA LYS A 104 6.59 3.59 7.11
C LYS A 104 6.64 2.44 6.11
N PHE A 105 5.81 2.49 5.08
CA PHE A 105 5.83 1.54 3.98
C PHE A 105 7.17 1.60 3.22
N SER A 106 7.61 2.80 2.84
CA SER A 106 8.88 3.03 2.15
C SER A 106 10.09 2.55 2.96
N GLN A 107 10.09 2.79 4.28
CA GLN A 107 11.12 2.25 5.20
C GLN A 107 11.14 0.71 5.21
N LYS A 108 9.97 0.06 5.21
CA LYS A 108 9.88 -1.40 5.17
C LYS A 108 10.41 -1.94 3.83
N MET A 109 10.09 -1.29 2.72
CA MET A 109 10.57 -1.71 1.39
C MET A 109 12.09 -1.60 1.26
N ARG A 110 12.71 -0.50 1.72
CA ARG A 110 14.17 -0.38 1.73
C ARG A 110 14.87 -1.48 2.53
N LYS A 111 14.27 -1.91 3.65
CA LYS A 111 14.83 -3.02 4.44
C LYS A 111 14.78 -4.34 3.69
N ILE A 112 13.69 -4.60 2.95
CA ILE A 112 13.54 -5.80 2.13
C ILE A 112 14.56 -5.80 0.99
N GLU A 113 14.73 -4.66 0.30
CA GLU A 113 15.70 -4.50 -0.78
C GLU A 113 17.15 -4.76 -0.33
N ASN A 114 17.54 -4.19 0.81
CA ASN A 114 18.88 -4.43 1.39
C ASN A 114 19.12 -5.89 1.77
N GLN A 115 18.06 -6.66 2.08
CA GLN A 115 18.15 -8.07 2.44
C GLN A 115 18.13 -8.99 1.20
N ILE A 116 17.74 -8.49 0.02
CA ILE A 116 17.61 -9.25 -1.23
C ILE A 116 18.25 -8.46 -2.40
N PRO A 117 19.58 -8.29 -2.44
CA PRO A 117 20.25 -7.44 -3.42
C PRO A 117 20.22 -7.95 -4.88
N GLN A 118 19.81 -9.21 -5.12
CA GLN A 118 19.90 -9.86 -6.45
C GLN A 118 18.56 -9.99 -7.20
N ASN A 119 17.46 -9.47 -6.65
CA ASN A 119 16.17 -9.41 -7.34
C ASN A 119 15.77 -7.93 -7.43
N SER A 120 16.27 -7.22 -8.44
CA SER A 120 15.71 -5.92 -8.82
C SER A 120 14.23 -6.13 -9.12
N MET A 121 13.38 -5.81 -8.14
CA MET A 121 11.92 -6.04 -8.19
C MET A 121 11.25 -5.37 -9.40
N PHE A 122 11.95 -4.43 -10.05
CA PHE A 122 11.47 -3.67 -11.20
C PHE A 122 12.08 -4.09 -12.55
N PHE A 123 13.20 -4.82 -12.57
CA PHE A 123 13.84 -5.28 -13.81
C PHE A 123 14.56 -6.61 -13.55
N PRO A 124 14.12 -7.76 -14.09
CA PRO A 124 14.91 -8.98 -13.98
C PRO A 124 16.27 -8.80 -14.69
N PRO A 125 17.36 -9.40 -14.18
CA PRO A 125 18.65 -9.33 -14.85
C PRO A 125 18.57 -9.97 -16.24
N SER A 126 19.14 -9.30 -17.23
CA SER A 126 19.00 -9.53 -18.68
C SER A 126 19.50 -10.88 -19.19
N ASN A 127 20.05 -11.72 -18.32
CA ASN A 127 20.60 -13.05 -18.61
C ASN A 127 19.61 -14.20 -18.37
N TYR A 128 18.35 -13.93 -17.99
CA TYR A 128 17.27 -14.91 -18.08
C TYR A 128 16.50 -14.73 -19.40
N VAL A 129 16.99 -15.42 -20.43
CA VAL A 129 16.20 -15.74 -21.62
C VAL A 129 14.91 -16.44 -21.17
N ALA A 130 13.79 -16.07 -21.80
CA ALA A 130 12.42 -16.44 -21.43
C ALA A 130 12.25 -17.94 -21.13
N GLU A 131 12.32 -18.32 -19.85
CA GLU A 131 11.69 -19.56 -19.39
C GLU A 131 10.27 -19.26 -18.92
N SER A 132 9.36 -20.18 -19.24
CA SER A 132 7.93 -20.06 -19.02
C SER A 132 7.61 -19.81 -17.55
N PHE A 133 6.73 -18.83 -17.33
CA PHE A 133 6.26 -18.29 -16.06
C PHE A 133 5.79 -19.41 -15.08
N PHE A 134 6.72 -20.00 -14.31
CA PHE A 134 6.40 -20.89 -13.20
C PHE A 134 6.49 -20.11 -11.89
N GLY A 135 5.32 -19.95 -11.26
CA GLY A 135 5.08 -19.04 -10.15
C GLY A 135 5.95 -19.29 -8.91
N TYR A 136 5.99 -18.24 -8.08
CA TYR A 136 6.53 -18.16 -6.72
C TYR A 136 6.73 -19.52 -6.03
N ARG A 137 7.97 -20.02 -6.07
CA ARG A 137 8.42 -21.09 -5.18
C ARG A 137 8.96 -20.43 -3.91
N SER A 138 8.16 -20.41 -2.85
CA SER A 138 8.59 -20.08 -1.50
C SER A 138 9.78 -20.93 -1.11
N ALA A 139 10.85 -20.29 -0.63
CA ALA A 139 12.02 -20.95 -0.07
C ALA A 139 11.61 -21.87 1.10
N LEU A 140 11.98 -23.15 1.02
CA LEU A 140 12.07 -24.03 2.19
C LEU A 140 13.52 -24.02 2.70
N PRO A 141 13.74 -24.11 4.03
CA PRO A 141 15.06 -24.02 4.61
C PRO A 141 15.85 -25.31 4.38
N ASN A 142 17.18 -25.14 4.25
CA ASN A 142 18.18 -26.19 4.13
C ASN A 142 17.99 -27.32 5.15
N ASN A 143 18.04 -28.58 4.69
CA ASN A 143 18.90 -29.55 5.35
C ASN A 143 19.29 -30.74 4.45
N THR A 144 20.56 -31.13 4.59
CA THR A 144 21.21 -32.41 4.23
C THR A 144 21.71 -32.63 2.78
N GLN A 145 23.03 -32.49 2.61
CA GLN A 145 23.90 -33.30 1.74
C GLN A 145 24.68 -34.28 2.65
N PRO A 146 25.42 -35.29 2.18
CA PRO A 146 25.17 -36.28 1.11
C PRO A 146 25.54 -37.72 1.57
N THR A 147 24.94 -38.77 1.00
CA THR A 147 25.51 -40.14 1.00
C THR A 147 24.96 -40.86 -0.23
N ASP A 148 25.70 -40.89 -1.33
CA ASP A 148 26.68 -41.90 -1.73
C ASP A 148 26.08 -43.29 -2.00
N HIS A 149 26.37 -43.75 -3.21
CA HIS A 149 25.92 -44.98 -3.83
C HIS A 149 26.80 -46.16 -3.37
N SER A 150 26.20 -47.27 -2.95
CA SER A 150 26.82 -48.60 -3.09
C SER A 150 25.79 -49.72 -2.96
N GLU A 151 25.39 -50.26 -4.12
CA GLU A 151 25.54 -51.67 -4.51
C GLU A 151 25.24 -52.78 -3.48
N LYS A 152 24.08 -53.44 -3.61
CA LYS A 152 23.94 -54.87 -3.99
C LYS A 152 22.48 -55.31 -4.07
#